data_AF-A0AAV7MV48-F1
#
_entry.id   AF-A0AAV7MV48-F1
#
_cell.length_a   1.000
_cell.length_b   1.000
_cell.length_c   1.000
_cell.angle_alpha   90.00
_cell.angle_beta   90.00
_cell.angle_gamma   90.00
#
_symmetry.space_group_name_H-M   'P 1'
#
loop_
_entity.id
_entity.type
_entity.pdbx_description
1 polymer ?
#
loop_
_entity_poly.entity_id
_entity_poly.type
_entity_poly.pdbx_seq_one_letter_code
_entity_poly.pdbx_strand_id
1 'polypeptide(L)'
;MSVRRENKQICLSPLLTFPLSVREGGAPVLGNPAQRQDSPDIGEDISLQQRNITSEKIIEDLSESQQESLVETNLMPIQLPSLESLLHSLSIEVRQGFLVSQTNQKGIQEVCEALATNMDLLTQRTQILEKQVVQLNEMVEKHTSEIEVLKTIGSKKAERLEVLENNARRKNIKIMNVPEGAEGDNTKSLVVDLLKQKWGVGGARECVNPRYSEGP
;
A
#
# COMPACT_ATOMS: atom_id res chain seq x y z
N MET A 1 26.10 12.43 4.33
CA MET A 1 24.98 13.03 3.58
C MET A 1 23.76 13.02 4.49
N SER A 2 23.21 14.19 4.81
CA SER A 2 22.17 14.38 5.83
C SER A 2 20.81 14.54 5.14
N VAL A 3 19.84 13.67 5.46
CA VAL A 3 18.49 13.73 4.87
C VAL A 3 17.54 14.35 5.89
N ARG A 4 17.12 15.59 5.62
CA ARG A 4 16.09 16.32 6.36
C ARG A 4 14.74 15.63 6.20
N ARG A 5 14.02 15.40 7.31
CA ARG A 5 12.60 15.02 7.33
C ARG A 5 11.76 16.30 7.38
N GLU A 6 10.92 16.53 6.37
CA GLU A 6 9.86 17.52 6.44
C GLU A 6 8.56 16.84 6.91
N ASN A 7 8.11 17.22 8.11
CA ASN A 7 6.79 16.91 8.64
C ASN A 7 5.80 17.95 8.08
N LYS A 8 4.76 17.51 7.35
CA LYS A 8 3.60 18.34 7.06
C LYS A 8 2.35 17.65 7.58
N GLN A 9 1.88 18.11 8.74
CA GLN A 9 0.52 17.93 9.23
C GLN A 9 -0.45 18.57 8.24
N ILE A 10 -1.46 17.81 7.81
CA ILE A 10 -2.64 18.36 7.11
C ILE A 10 -3.82 18.16 8.06
N CYS A 11 -4.27 19.27 8.65
CA CYS A 11 -5.51 19.37 9.38
C CYS A 11 -6.67 19.37 8.38
N LEU A 12 -7.62 18.45 8.52
CA LEU A 12 -8.91 18.48 7.82
C LEU A 12 -9.96 19.07 8.77
N SER A 13 -10.48 20.24 8.43
CA SER A 13 -11.68 20.82 9.04
C SER A 13 -12.91 20.43 8.22
N PRO A 14 -14.05 20.05 8.84
CA PRO A 14 -15.33 19.97 8.14
C PRO A 14 -16.10 21.28 8.23
N LEU A 15 -16.55 21.74 7.06
CA LEU A 15 -17.46 22.85 6.81
C LEU A 15 -18.91 22.50 7.22
N LEU A 16 -19.48 23.39 8.02
CA LEU A 16 -20.86 23.94 8.00
C LEU A 16 -22.04 23.00 7.68
N THR A 17 -22.79 22.66 8.73
CA THR A 17 -24.17 22.17 8.67
C THR A 17 -25.13 23.29 9.08
N PHE A 18 -26.06 23.69 8.20
CA PHE A 18 -27.23 24.51 8.55
C PHE A 18 -28.45 23.60 8.76
N PRO A 19 -29.23 23.74 9.85
CA PRO A 19 -30.59 23.22 9.91
C PRO A 19 -31.61 24.32 9.59
N LEU A 20 -32.54 23.99 8.68
CA LEU A 20 -33.76 24.74 8.39
C LEU A 20 -34.71 24.70 9.59
N SER A 21 -35.21 25.87 9.97
CA SER A 21 -36.24 26.07 10.99
C SER A 21 -37.60 26.17 10.30
N VAL A 22 -38.54 25.28 10.64
CA VAL A 22 -39.98 25.50 10.44
C VAL A 22 -40.67 24.94 11.67
N ARG A 23 -41.29 25.81 12.49
CA ARG A 23 -42.20 25.42 13.57
C ARG A 23 -43.47 26.25 13.47
N GLU A 24 -44.57 25.51 13.58
CA GLU A 24 -45.97 25.89 13.41
C GLU A 24 -46.51 26.86 14.47
N GLY A 25 -47.63 27.50 14.15
CA GLY A 25 -48.73 27.69 15.09
C GLY A 25 -48.93 29.11 15.63
N GLY A 26 -49.82 29.88 15.00
CA GLY A 26 -50.39 31.12 15.55
C GLY A 26 -51.91 31.12 15.38
N ALA A 27 -52.63 31.02 16.49
CA ALA A 27 -54.09 31.06 16.57
C ALA A 27 -54.65 32.50 16.47
N PRO A 28 -55.90 32.71 16.02
CA PRO A 28 -56.55 34.02 16.06
C PRO A 28 -57.24 34.28 17.41
N VAL A 29 -57.09 35.51 17.89
CA VAL A 29 -57.66 36.04 19.14
C VAL A 29 -59.07 36.59 18.89
N LEU A 30 -59.99 36.19 19.78
CA LEU A 30 -61.36 36.68 19.93
C LEU A 30 -61.45 38.18 20.24
N GLY A 31 -62.38 38.86 19.60
CA GLY A 31 -62.83 40.20 19.98
C GLY A 31 -64.22 40.53 19.42
N ASN A 32 -65.25 40.34 20.25
CA ASN A 32 -66.60 40.90 20.08
C ASN A 32 -66.63 42.32 20.73
N PRO A 33 -67.51 43.24 20.29
CA PRO A 33 -68.83 43.33 20.94
C PRO A 33 -70.02 43.78 20.06
N ALA A 34 -71.15 43.07 20.26
CA ALA A 34 -72.46 43.56 20.69
C ALA A 34 -73.17 44.78 20.00
N GLN A 35 -74.37 44.49 19.47
CA GLN A 35 -75.71 44.97 19.90
C GLN A 35 -76.65 45.63 18.86
N ARG A 36 -77.88 45.07 18.83
CA ARG A 36 -79.24 45.64 18.65
C ARG A 36 -79.67 46.09 17.23
N GLN A 37 -80.62 45.37 16.62
CA GLN A 37 -82.10 45.46 16.75
C GLN A 37 -82.68 46.65 15.97
N ASP A 38 -83.35 46.36 14.85
CA ASP A 38 -84.80 46.57 14.65
C ASP A 38 -85.14 46.67 13.15
N SER A 39 -86.08 45.83 12.70
CA SER A 39 -86.85 46.03 11.49
C SER A 39 -87.86 47.16 11.73
N PRO A 40 -88.28 47.90 10.68
CA PRO A 40 -89.59 47.56 10.14
C PRO A 40 -89.75 47.73 8.62
N ASP A 41 -90.92 47.27 8.20
CA ASP A 41 -91.53 47.12 6.90
C ASP A 41 -91.75 48.40 6.06
N ILE A 42 -91.81 48.14 4.75
CA ILE A 42 -92.64 48.73 3.67
C ILE A 42 -92.52 50.23 3.36
N GLY A 43 -92.16 50.49 2.10
CA GLY A 43 -92.31 51.77 1.42
C GLY A 43 -91.79 51.69 -0.01
N GLU A 44 -92.47 50.92 -0.86
CA GLU A 44 -92.35 51.01 -2.32
C GLU A 44 -92.75 52.40 -2.78
N ASP A 45 -91.91 53.05 -3.58
CA ASP A 45 -92.26 53.74 -4.83
C ASP A 45 -91.23 54.80 -5.19
N ILE A 46 -90.10 54.40 -5.79
CA ILE A 46 -89.32 55.30 -6.66
C ILE A 46 -88.77 54.53 -7.88
N SER A 47 -89.50 54.70 -8.99
CA SER A 47 -89.03 54.68 -10.38
C SER A 47 -88.51 53.37 -10.99
N LEU A 48 -89.39 52.70 -11.75
CA LEU A 48 -89.07 51.60 -12.66
C LEU A 48 -88.15 51.99 -13.83
N GLN A 49 -87.80 53.27 -13.98
CA GLN A 49 -86.97 53.76 -15.08
C GLN A 49 -85.47 53.82 -14.75
N GLN A 50 -85.11 53.83 -13.47
CA GLN A 50 -83.71 53.90 -13.01
C GLN A 50 -83.10 52.50 -12.77
N ARG A 51 -83.95 51.48 -12.55
CA ARG A 51 -83.53 50.07 -12.43
C ARG A 51 -83.19 49.43 -13.79
N ASN A 52 -83.81 49.83 -14.89
CA ASN A 52 -83.47 49.28 -16.21
C ASN A 52 -82.09 49.73 -16.68
N ILE A 53 -81.73 51.00 -16.47
CA ILE A 53 -80.43 51.54 -16.87
C ILE A 53 -79.28 50.96 -16.02
N THR A 54 -79.53 50.66 -14.74
CA THR A 54 -78.54 50.01 -13.87
C THR A 54 -78.42 48.52 -14.13
N SER A 55 -79.51 47.83 -14.50
CA SER A 55 -79.47 46.39 -14.79
C SER A 55 -78.79 46.09 -16.13
N GLU A 56 -79.07 46.86 -17.19
CA GLU A 56 -78.38 46.71 -18.48
C GLU A 56 -76.89 47.02 -18.37
N LYS A 57 -76.53 48.07 -17.62
CA LYS A 57 -75.12 48.42 -17.38
C LYS A 57 -74.38 47.38 -16.54
N ILE A 58 -75.03 46.81 -15.52
CA ILE A 58 -74.46 45.70 -14.74
C ILE A 58 -74.31 44.43 -15.60
N ILE A 59 -75.23 44.17 -16.53
CA ILE A 59 -75.16 43.03 -17.45
C ILE A 59 -74.03 43.23 -18.49
N GLU A 60 -73.87 44.44 -19.04
CA GLU A 60 -72.73 44.78 -19.91
C GLU A 60 -71.41 44.68 -19.16
N ASP A 61 -71.30 45.29 -17.97
CA ASP A 61 -70.09 45.25 -17.13
C ASP A 61 -69.75 43.81 -16.68
N LEU A 62 -70.76 42.96 -16.39
CA LEU A 62 -70.56 41.53 -16.11
C LEU A 62 -70.18 40.74 -17.36
N SER A 63 -70.68 41.13 -18.54
CA SER A 63 -70.37 40.47 -19.81
C SER A 63 -68.95 40.79 -20.28
N GLU A 64 -68.51 42.04 -20.13
CA GLU A 64 -67.14 42.48 -20.40
C GLU A 64 -66.17 41.86 -19.38
N SER A 65 -66.53 41.84 -18.09
CA SER A 65 -65.74 41.15 -17.07
C SER A 65 -65.67 39.63 -17.29
N GLN A 66 -66.75 38.99 -17.78
CA GLN A 66 -66.73 37.58 -18.16
C GLN A 66 -65.92 37.34 -19.44
N GLN A 67 -65.95 38.25 -20.41
CA GLN A 67 -65.12 38.16 -21.62
C GLN A 67 -63.63 38.39 -21.31
N GLU A 68 -63.28 39.34 -20.44
CA GLU A 68 -61.91 39.55 -20.00
C GLU A 68 -61.39 38.37 -19.18
N SER A 69 -62.19 37.81 -18.26
CA SER A 69 -61.90 36.57 -17.53
C SER A 69 -61.73 35.35 -18.44
N LEU A 70 -62.56 35.23 -19.48
CA LEU A 70 -62.43 34.19 -20.50
C LEU A 70 -61.17 34.39 -21.37
N VAL A 71 -60.75 35.61 -21.66
CA VAL A 71 -59.52 35.88 -22.42
C VAL A 71 -58.26 35.63 -21.56
N GLU A 72 -58.30 36.00 -20.27
CA GLU A 72 -57.20 35.77 -19.32
C GLU A 72 -56.99 34.27 -19.03
N THR A 73 -58.08 33.50 -18.97
CA THR A 73 -58.04 32.03 -18.82
C THR A 73 -57.64 31.30 -20.12
N ASN A 74 -57.88 31.90 -21.31
CA ASN A 74 -57.50 31.32 -22.60
C ASN A 74 -56.07 31.68 -23.08
N LEU A 75 -55.38 32.62 -22.43
CA LEU A 75 -53.97 32.97 -22.72
C LEU A 75 -52.95 32.22 -21.84
N MET A 76 -53.38 31.61 -20.74
CA MET A 76 -52.57 30.75 -19.86
C MET A 76 -52.29 29.28 -20.31
N PRO A 77 -53.12 28.60 -21.13
CA PRO A 77 -53.02 27.15 -21.30
C PRO A 77 -51.88 26.71 -22.24
N ILE A 78 -51.23 27.64 -22.95
CA ILE A 78 -50.18 27.30 -23.93
C ILE A 78 -48.78 27.20 -23.29
N GLN A 79 -48.52 27.91 -22.19
CA GLN A 79 -47.21 27.90 -21.53
C GLN A 79 -47.10 26.90 -20.35
N LEU A 80 -48.20 26.62 -19.65
CA LEU A 80 -48.23 25.66 -18.53
C LEU A 80 -47.77 24.25 -18.92
N PRO A 81 -48.29 23.64 -20.01
CA PRO A 81 -47.90 22.28 -20.40
C PRO A 81 -46.43 22.18 -20.79
N SER A 82 -45.88 23.25 -21.37
CA SER A 82 -44.46 23.35 -21.74
C SER A 82 -43.56 23.43 -20.50
N LEU A 83 -43.99 24.16 -19.46
CA LEU A 83 -43.25 24.27 -18.21
C LEU A 83 -43.28 22.96 -17.42
N GLU A 84 -44.44 22.31 -17.34
CA GLU A 84 -44.60 21.00 -16.70
C GLU A 84 -43.75 19.93 -17.37
N SER A 85 -43.71 19.92 -18.72
CA SER A 85 -42.85 19.01 -19.48
C SER A 85 -41.36 19.26 -19.19
N LEU A 86 -40.93 20.52 -19.13
CA LEU A 86 -39.53 20.86 -18.80
C LEU A 86 -39.17 20.48 -17.36
N LEU A 87 -40.05 20.74 -16.40
CA LEU A 87 -39.86 20.37 -15.00
C LEU A 87 -39.80 18.84 -14.85
N HIS A 88 -40.65 18.10 -15.58
CA HIS A 88 -40.64 16.65 -15.59
C HIS A 88 -39.33 16.10 -16.19
N SER A 89 -38.87 16.65 -17.31
CA SER A 89 -37.59 16.28 -17.94
C SER A 89 -36.41 16.53 -16.99
N LEU A 90 -36.35 17.71 -16.38
CA LEU A 90 -35.30 18.05 -15.41
C LEU A 90 -35.34 17.13 -14.19
N SER A 91 -36.54 16.77 -13.70
CA SER A 91 -36.70 15.82 -12.58
C SER A 91 -36.15 14.43 -12.92
N ILE A 92 -36.36 13.96 -14.16
CA ILE A 92 -35.79 12.70 -14.64
C ILE A 92 -34.27 12.80 -14.72
N GLU A 93 -33.73 13.86 -15.31
CA GLU A 93 -32.28 14.05 -15.44
C GLU A 93 -31.57 14.14 -14.07
N VAL A 94 -32.12 14.90 -13.13
CA VAL A 94 -31.59 14.99 -11.76
C VAL A 94 -31.62 13.63 -11.08
N ARG A 95 -32.71 12.87 -11.23
CA ARG A 95 -32.82 11.51 -10.67
C ARG A 95 -31.80 10.57 -11.30
N GLN A 96 -31.60 10.65 -12.61
CA GLN A 96 -30.63 9.82 -13.31
C GLN A 96 -29.19 10.18 -12.90
N GLY A 97 -28.88 11.48 -12.80
CA GLY A 97 -27.60 11.97 -12.28
C GLY A 97 -27.34 11.51 -10.84
N PHE A 98 -28.36 11.52 -9.99
CA PHE A 98 -28.26 10.99 -8.63
C PHE A 98 -27.94 9.50 -8.59
N LEU A 99 -28.62 8.68 -9.41
CA LEU A 99 -28.35 7.24 -9.51
C LEU A 99 -26.94 6.94 -10.05
N VAL A 100 -26.47 7.70 -11.04
CA VAL A 100 -25.10 7.59 -11.56
C VAL A 100 -24.09 7.98 -10.47
N SER A 101 -24.34 9.06 -9.72
CA SER A 101 -23.47 9.46 -8.62
C SER A 101 -23.40 8.39 -7.53
N GLN A 102 -24.53 7.78 -7.17
CA GLN A 102 -24.60 6.73 -6.16
C GLN A 102 -23.85 5.46 -6.60
N THR A 103 -24.02 5.05 -7.86
CA THR A 103 -23.32 3.88 -8.42
C THR A 103 -21.82 4.12 -8.51
N ASN A 104 -21.38 5.29 -8.95
CA ASN A 104 -19.97 5.67 -8.95
C ASN A 104 -19.39 5.70 -7.54
N GLN A 105 -20.11 6.27 -6.56
CA GLN A 105 -19.66 6.28 -5.17
C GLN A 105 -19.47 4.87 -4.62
N LYS A 106 -20.41 3.97 -4.90
CA LYS A 106 -20.30 2.56 -4.51
C LYS A 106 -19.10 1.88 -5.18
N GLY A 107 -18.91 2.09 -6.49
CA GLY A 107 -17.77 1.53 -7.22
C GLY A 107 -16.43 2.02 -6.70
N ILE A 108 -16.32 3.32 -6.36
CA ILE A 108 -15.12 3.88 -5.73
C ILE A 108 -14.87 3.24 -4.37
N GLN A 109 -15.92 3.06 -3.55
CA GLN A 109 -15.80 2.41 -2.24
C GLN A 109 -15.27 0.97 -2.37
N GLU A 110 -15.83 0.17 -3.27
CA GLU A 110 -15.40 -1.20 -3.53
C GLU A 110 -13.94 -1.27 -3.98
N VAL A 111 -13.50 -0.36 -4.85
CA VAL A 111 -12.10 -0.27 -5.29
C VAL A 111 -11.18 0.13 -4.13
N CYS A 112 -11.58 1.07 -3.29
CA CYS A 112 -10.81 1.49 -2.13
C CYS A 112 -10.64 0.36 -1.11
N GLU A 113 -11.68 -0.42 -0.85
CA GLU A 113 -11.63 -1.59 0.04
C GLU A 113 -10.73 -2.70 -0.53
N ALA A 114 -10.85 -2.98 -1.83
CA ALA A 114 -9.96 -3.93 -2.51
C ALA A 114 -8.49 -3.46 -2.48
N LEU A 115 -8.25 -2.16 -2.63
CA LEU A 115 -6.91 -1.59 -2.53
C LEU A 115 -6.35 -1.71 -1.11
N ALA A 116 -7.16 -1.39 -0.09
CA ALA A 116 -6.75 -1.48 1.31
C ALA A 116 -6.33 -2.92 1.68
N THR A 117 -7.15 -3.92 1.32
CA THR A 117 -6.84 -5.33 1.57
C THR A 117 -5.56 -5.79 0.85
N ASN A 118 -5.35 -5.33 -0.39
CA ASN A 118 -4.12 -5.61 -1.12
C ASN A 118 -2.89 -4.95 -0.46
N MET A 119 -3.03 -3.72 0.05
CA MET A 119 -1.95 -3.04 0.77
C MET A 119 -1.60 -3.77 2.08
N ASP A 120 -2.59 -4.26 2.82
CA ASP A 120 -2.36 -5.04 4.03
C ASP A 120 -1.62 -6.36 3.72
N LEU A 121 -2.03 -7.06 2.66
CA LEU A 121 -1.36 -8.28 2.22
C LEU A 121 0.10 -8.02 1.82
N LEU A 122 0.35 -6.97 1.05
CA LEU A 122 1.71 -6.58 0.65
C LEU A 122 2.57 -6.20 1.85
N THR A 123 1.97 -5.51 2.84
CA THR A 123 2.66 -5.16 4.08
C THR A 123 3.05 -6.41 4.87
N GLN A 124 2.15 -7.38 5.02
CA GLN A 124 2.45 -8.64 5.69
C GLN A 124 3.55 -9.43 4.96
N ARG A 125 3.47 -9.52 3.63
CA ARG A 125 4.51 -10.19 2.83
C ARG A 125 5.87 -9.52 2.99
N THR A 126 5.90 -8.19 3.03
CA THR A 126 7.13 -7.43 3.22
C THR A 126 7.75 -7.73 4.59
N GLN A 127 6.96 -7.72 5.66
CA GLN A 127 7.43 -8.05 7.01
C GLN A 127 7.99 -9.48 7.12
N ILE A 128 7.38 -10.44 6.42
CA ILE A 128 7.88 -11.83 6.37
C ILE A 128 9.24 -11.86 5.67
N LEU A 129 9.37 -11.22 4.51
CA LEU A 129 10.63 -11.17 3.76
C LEU A 129 11.74 -10.47 4.55
N GLU A 130 11.44 -9.38 5.24
CA GLU A 130 12.40 -8.68 6.10
C GLU A 130 12.93 -9.60 7.19
N LYS A 131 12.06 -10.36 7.86
CA LYS A 131 12.48 -11.35 8.87
C LYS A 131 13.37 -12.45 8.28
N GLN A 132 13.03 -12.95 7.09
CA GLN A 132 13.82 -13.96 6.41
C GLN A 132 15.21 -13.44 6.02
N VAL A 133 15.31 -12.19 5.56
CA VAL A 133 16.59 -11.54 5.24
C VAL A 133 17.46 -11.41 6.48
N VAL A 134 16.90 -11.01 7.63
CA VAL A 134 17.65 -10.94 8.89
C VAL A 134 18.21 -12.31 9.28
N GLN A 135 17.37 -13.36 9.25
CA GLN A 135 17.81 -14.73 9.56
C GLN A 135 18.90 -15.24 8.61
N LEU A 136 18.77 -14.95 7.31
CA LEU A 136 19.79 -15.30 6.33
C LEU A 136 21.12 -14.58 6.61
N ASN A 137 21.07 -13.30 6.95
CA ASN A 137 22.27 -12.54 7.28
C ASN A 137 22.98 -13.10 8.52
N GLU A 138 22.23 -13.43 9.58
CA GLU A 138 22.79 -14.08 10.79
C GLU A 138 23.46 -15.42 10.45
N MET A 139 22.86 -16.24 9.58
CA MET A 139 23.46 -17.50 9.12
C MET A 139 24.72 -17.27 8.28
N VAL A 140 24.73 -16.26 7.41
CA VAL A 140 25.90 -15.90 6.60
C VAL A 140 27.05 -15.45 7.50
N GLU A 141 26.80 -14.60 8.49
CA GLU A 141 27.82 -14.15 9.44
C GLU A 141 28.41 -15.34 10.22
N LYS A 142 27.54 -16.22 10.72
CA LYS A 142 27.96 -17.45 11.42
C LYS A 142 28.83 -18.32 10.53
N HIS A 143 28.38 -18.67 9.33
CA HIS A 143 29.14 -19.55 8.44
C HIS A 143 30.44 -18.91 7.96
N THR A 144 30.47 -17.58 7.77
CA THR A 144 31.70 -16.86 7.44
C THR A 144 32.72 -17.01 8.56
N SER A 145 32.30 -16.85 9.82
CA SER A 145 33.18 -17.07 10.98
C SER A 145 33.69 -18.52 11.09
N GLU A 146 32.83 -19.51 10.83
CA GLU A 146 33.20 -20.93 10.84
C GLU A 146 34.23 -21.24 9.74
N ILE A 147 34.05 -20.69 8.53
CA ILE A 147 34.99 -20.83 7.42
C ILE A 147 36.35 -20.23 7.78
N GLU A 148 36.39 -19.05 8.39
CA GLU A 148 37.64 -18.44 8.84
C GLU A 148 38.37 -19.32 9.85
N VAL A 149 37.65 -19.84 10.85
CA VAL A 149 38.21 -20.77 11.83
C VAL A 149 38.76 -22.03 11.12
N LEU A 150 37.98 -22.65 10.24
CA LEU A 150 38.42 -23.83 9.49
C LEU A 150 39.63 -23.54 8.60
N LYS A 151 39.71 -22.36 7.99
CA LYS A 151 40.87 -21.93 7.20
C LYS A 151 42.13 -21.81 8.06
N THR A 152 42.02 -21.24 9.26
CA THR A 152 43.17 -21.18 10.18
C THR A 152 43.61 -22.56 10.65
N ILE A 153 42.67 -23.45 10.96
CA ILE A 153 42.96 -24.84 11.35
C ILE A 153 43.63 -25.59 10.20
N GLY A 154 43.09 -25.46 8.98
CA GLY A 154 43.65 -26.07 7.78
C GLY A 154 45.09 -25.62 7.53
N SER A 155 45.35 -24.31 7.62
CA SER A 155 46.68 -23.74 7.46
C SER A 155 47.67 -24.30 8.49
N LYS A 156 47.31 -24.29 9.78
CA LYS A 156 48.16 -24.85 10.85
C LYS A 156 48.44 -26.34 10.67
N LYS A 157 47.46 -27.11 10.19
CA LYS A 157 47.64 -28.54 9.90
C LYS A 157 48.56 -28.75 8.71
N ALA A 158 48.44 -27.95 7.66
CA ALA A 158 49.30 -28.01 6.48
C ALA A 158 50.78 -27.71 6.86
N GLU A 159 51.01 -26.62 7.60
CA GLU A 159 52.35 -26.27 8.12
C GLU A 159 52.95 -27.40 8.97
N ARG A 160 52.14 -27.99 9.87
CA ARG A 160 52.59 -29.11 10.69
C ARG A 160 52.95 -30.34 9.85
N LEU A 161 52.17 -30.65 8.82
CA LEU A 161 52.46 -31.76 7.92
C LEU A 161 53.76 -31.54 7.16
N GLU A 162 54.00 -30.33 6.67
CA GLU A 162 55.25 -29.97 5.99
C GLU A 162 56.48 -30.17 6.92
N VAL A 163 56.39 -29.71 8.17
CA VAL A 163 57.46 -29.92 9.15
C VAL A 163 57.71 -31.41 9.41
N LEU A 164 56.66 -32.21 9.57
CA LEU A 164 56.77 -33.64 9.81
C LEU A 164 57.34 -34.38 8.59
N GLU A 165 56.90 -34.04 7.38
CA GLU A 165 57.40 -34.60 6.14
C GLU A 165 58.88 -34.28 5.94
N ASN A 166 59.27 -33.02 6.15
CA ASN A 166 60.66 -32.60 6.10
C ASN A 166 61.49 -33.39 7.12
N ASN A 167 61.03 -33.49 8.37
CA ASN A 167 61.72 -34.25 9.42
C ASN A 167 61.86 -35.73 9.09
N ALA A 168 60.83 -36.35 8.52
CA ALA A 168 60.87 -37.74 8.08
C ALA A 168 61.88 -37.96 6.94
N ARG A 169 62.02 -36.99 6.03
CA ARG A 169 62.92 -37.07 4.88
C ARG A 169 64.36 -36.59 5.18
N ARG A 170 64.65 -35.99 6.33
CA ARG A 170 65.99 -35.42 6.67
C ARG A 170 67.16 -36.40 6.50
N LYS A 171 66.92 -37.70 6.70
CA LYS A 171 67.96 -38.75 6.57
C LYS A 171 67.92 -39.48 5.23
N ASN A 172 66.98 -39.12 4.35
CA ASN A 172 66.81 -39.76 3.06
C ASN A 172 67.58 -38.97 2.00
N ILE A 173 68.41 -39.68 1.23
CA ILE A 173 69.13 -39.10 0.11
C ILE A 173 68.48 -39.63 -1.17
N LYS A 174 68.10 -38.72 -2.08
CA LYS A 174 67.58 -39.10 -3.38
C LYS A 174 68.73 -39.20 -4.37
N ILE A 175 69.02 -40.41 -4.86
CA ILE A 175 69.99 -40.64 -5.93
C ILE A 175 69.20 -40.63 -7.24
N MET A 176 69.54 -39.70 -8.14
CA MET A 176 68.89 -39.55 -9.45
C MET A 176 69.77 -40.13 -10.55
N ASN A 177 69.16 -40.51 -11.68
CA ASN A 177 69.84 -41.01 -12.88
C ASN A 177 70.63 -42.30 -12.66
N VAL A 178 70.17 -43.17 -11.76
CA VAL A 178 70.66 -44.55 -11.65
C VAL A 178 70.00 -45.36 -12.77
N PRO A 179 70.76 -46.06 -13.63
CA PRO A 179 70.17 -46.90 -14.66
C PRO A 179 69.39 -48.06 -14.02
N GLU A 180 68.22 -48.37 -14.57
CA GLU A 180 67.38 -49.46 -14.09
C GLU A 180 68.14 -50.80 -14.14
N GLY A 181 68.08 -51.56 -13.05
CA GLY A 181 68.81 -52.83 -12.91
C GLY A 181 70.27 -52.71 -12.41
N ALA A 182 70.80 -51.49 -12.25
CA ALA A 182 72.16 -51.29 -11.71
C ALA A 182 72.31 -51.71 -10.23
N GLU A 183 71.20 -51.91 -9.53
CA GLU A 183 71.17 -52.29 -8.12
C GLU A 183 71.59 -53.77 -7.89
N GLY A 184 71.50 -54.60 -8.94
CA GLY A 184 71.65 -56.06 -8.83
C GLY A 184 70.71 -56.63 -7.76
N ASP A 185 71.19 -57.58 -6.97
CA ASP A 185 70.43 -58.19 -5.87
C ASP A 185 70.46 -57.37 -4.56
N ASN A 186 71.31 -56.33 -4.46
CA ASN A 186 71.52 -55.60 -3.21
C ASN A 186 71.84 -54.10 -3.43
N THR A 187 70.86 -53.25 -3.21
CA THR A 187 70.96 -51.79 -3.31
C THR A 187 72.05 -51.17 -2.41
N LYS A 188 72.43 -51.83 -1.29
CA LYS A 188 73.52 -51.33 -0.43
C LYS A 188 74.88 -51.37 -1.13
N SER A 189 75.11 -52.39 -1.96
CA SER A 189 76.38 -52.53 -2.70
C SER A 189 76.54 -51.40 -3.71
N LEU A 190 75.49 -51.10 -4.46
CA LEU A 190 75.43 -49.97 -5.39
C LEU A 190 75.75 -48.64 -4.69
N VAL A 191 75.16 -48.38 -3.53
CA VAL A 191 75.44 -47.12 -2.78
C VAL A 191 76.91 -47.07 -2.37
N VAL A 192 77.47 -48.15 -1.83
CA VAL A 192 78.89 -48.20 -1.43
C VAL A 192 79.83 -47.95 -2.62
N ASP A 193 79.54 -48.53 -3.78
CA ASP A 193 80.36 -48.36 -4.98
C ASP A 193 80.26 -46.94 -5.55
N LEU A 194 79.06 -46.35 -5.55
CA LEU A 194 78.86 -44.93 -5.89
C LEU A 194 79.65 -44.00 -4.97
N LEU A 195 79.63 -44.25 -3.65
CA LEU A 195 80.40 -43.46 -2.68
C LEU A 195 81.91 -43.57 -2.92
N LYS A 196 82.42 -44.79 -3.16
CA LYS A 196 83.84 -45.03 -3.46
C LYS A 196 84.26 -44.34 -4.75
N GLN A 197 83.45 -44.43 -5.81
CA GLN A 197 83.75 -43.83 -7.10
C GLN A 197 83.79 -42.30 -7.05
N LYS A 198 82.85 -41.67 -6.34
CA LYS A 198 82.72 -40.21 -6.31
C LYS A 198 83.60 -39.53 -5.28
N TRP A 199 83.84 -40.16 -4.14
CA TRP A 199 84.56 -39.52 -3.02
C TRP A 199 85.89 -40.19 -2.65
N GLY A 200 86.24 -41.34 -3.23
CA GLY A 200 87.58 -41.94 -3.06
C GLY A 200 87.92 -42.37 -1.63
N VAL A 201 86.93 -42.59 -0.75
CA VAL A 201 87.18 -42.84 0.68
C VAL A 201 87.19 -44.34 1.00
N GLY A 202 88.38 -44.94 0.98
CA GLY A 202 88.73 -46.12 1.78
C GLY A 202 88.97 -45.73 3.24
N GLY A 203 87.92 -45.24 3.91
CA GLY A 203 88.04 -44.64 5.24
C GLY A 203 86.73 -44.72 6.02
N ALA A 204 86.18 -45.93 6.15
CA ALA A 204 85.28 -46.21 7.26
C ALA A 204 86.10 -46.15 8.54
N ARG A 205 86.21 -44.98 9.17
CA ARG A 205 86.47 -44.95 10.61
C ARG A 205 85.22 -45.53 11.25
N GLU A 206 85.37 -46.67 11.92
CA GLU A 206 84.39 -47.12 12.89
C GLU A 206 84.04 -45.94 13.80
N CYS A 207 82.77 -45.55 13.81
CA CYS A 207 82.24 -44.72 14.87
C CYS A 207 82.25 -45.56 16.15
N VAL A 208 83.40 -45.67 16.79
CA VAL A 208 83.52 -46.26 18.13
C VAL A 208 82.74 -45.35 19.06
N ASN A 209 81.64 -45.88 19.57
CA ASN A 209 80.82 -45.22 20.58
C ASN A 209 81.59 -45.30 21.92
N PRO A 210 82.08 -44.19 22.51
CA PRO A 210 83.00 -44.25 23.65
C PRO A 210 82.32 -44.63 24.98
N ARG A 211 81.12 -45.23 24.96
CA ARG A 211 80.36 -45.59 26.18
C ARG A 211 80.36 -47.07 26.52
N TYR A 212 81.00 -47.92 25.74
CA TYR A 212 81.13 -49.35 26.04
C TYR A 212 82.52 -49.85 25.67
N SER A 213 83.51 -49.50 26.47
CA SER A 213 84.73 -50.30 26.60
C SER A 213 84.60 -51.10 27.90
N GLU A 214 84.47 -52.41 27.73
CA GLU A 214 84.28 -53.41 28.76
C GLU A 214 85.43 -53.46 29.77
N GLY A 215 85.07 -53.64 31.04
CA GLY A 215 85.72 -54.54 32.02
C GLY A 215 87.16 -54.25 32.44
N PRO A 216 87.64 -54.81 33.56
CA PRO A 216 87.20 -56.08 34.17
C PRO A 216 86.07 -55.98 35.19
#